data_AF-A0A7K2QF58-F1
#
_entry.id   AF-A0A7K2QF58-F1
#
_cell.length_a   1.000
_cell.length_b   1.000
_cell.length_c   1.000
_cell.angle_alpha   90.00
_cell.angle_beta   90.00
_cell.angle_gamma   90.00
#
_symmetry.space_group_name_H-M   'P 1'
#
loop_
_entity.id
_entity.type
_entity.pdbx_description
1 polymer ?
#
loop_
_entity_poly.entity_id
_entity_poly.type
_entity_poly.pdbx_seq_one_letter_code
_entity_poly.pdbx_strand_id
1 'polypeptide(L)'
;EPAVTFVDTTTAGPNPGRLVAAWTAWLEGSGEGGRPVRGVGETAWSQARNAAHLSELRQHEWLLNQAFARSSAWSMLCPYDATDGDQAALRSVSRCHPLIHEDGRNTPNSDFLDAGPYPFEVLPAPCDPYQEVSYTHGDLAAVRSKVAQCASDAGVSQEQQAKLAVAATEIATNSIRHGGGSGTLRTWAQDSVFLCEFRDAGYIADPMAGRIRPSARQLGGRGLWLAHQLCDLVEIRSTPEQGTTVRLHMDVQAR
;
A
#
# COMPACT_ATOMS: atom_id res chain seq x y z
N GLU A 1 -4.46 -32.50 -12.34
CA GLU A 1 -4.51 -31.05 -12.12
C GLU A 1 -3.67 -30.34 -13.16
N PRO A 2 -4.01 -29.10 -13.56
CA PRO A 2 -3.22 -28.35 -14.52
C PRO A 2 -1.82 -28.08 -13.95
N ALA A 3 -0.80 -28.12 -14.81
CA ALA A 3 0.58 -27.85 -14.40
C ALA A 3 0.83 -26.36 -14.07
N VAL A 4 -0.09 -25.48 -14.46
CA VAL A 4 -0.03 -24.02 -14.28
C VAL A 4 -1.44 -23.51 -13.95
N THR A 5 -1.53 -22.64 -12.96
CA THR A 5 -2.76 -21.95 -12.56
C THR A 5 -2.57 -20.45 -12.69
N PHE A 6 -3.49 -19.78 -13.39
CA PHE A 6 -3.50 -18.33 -13.51
C PHE A 6 -4.37 -17.73 -12.40
N VAL A 7 -3.86 -16.70 -11.73
CA VAL A 7 -4.57 -15.98 -10.68
C VAL A 7 -4.90 -14.60 -11.18
N ASP A 8 -6.19 -14.27 -11.22
CA ASP A 8 -6.66 -12.94 -11.60
C ASP A 8 -6.45 -11.94 -10.44
N THR A 9 -5.39 -11.14 -10.55
CA THR A 9 -5.04 -10.11 -9.57
C THR A 9 -5.96 -8.90 -9.63
N THR A 10 -6.78 -8.74 -10.68
CA THR A 10 -7.75 -7.63 -10.78
C THR A 10 -8.83 -7.72 -9.68
N THR A 11 -9.05 -8.93 -9.14
CA THR A 11 -9.95 -9.17 -8.00
C THR A 11 -9.47 -8.48 -6.71
N ALA A 12 -8.15 -8.30 -6.54
CA ALA A 12 -7.60 -7.49 -5.45
C ALA A 12 -7.84 -5.99 -5.69
N GLY A 13 -8.00 -5.57 -6.94
CA GLY A 13 -8.13 -4.17 -7.34
C GLY A 13 -6.78 -3.45 -7.40
N PRO A 14 -6.79 -2.15 -7.74
CA PRO A 14 -5.58 -1.41 -8.11
C PRO A 14 -4.67 -1.03 -6.93
N ASN A 15 -5.07 -1.28 -5.68
CA ASN A 15 -4.30 -0.88 -4.49
C ASN A 15 -3.24 -1.95 -4.15
N PRO A 16 -1.92 -1.67 -4.30
CA PRO A 16 -0.88 -2.66 -4.06
C PRO A 16 -0.84 -3.20 -2.61
N GLY A 17 -1.40 -2.47 -1.65
CA GLY A 17 -1.49 -2.93 -0.26
C GLY A 17 -2.42 -4.12 -0.02
N ARG A 18 -3.19 -4.54 -1.02
CA ARG A 18 -4.04 -5.74 -0.97
C ARG A 18 -3.32 -7.00 -1.45
N LEU A 19 -2.24 -6.85 -2.22
CA LEU A 19 -1.62 -7.94 -2.98
C LEU A 19 -0.92 -8.97 -2.08
N VAL A 20 -0.24 -8.54 -1.00
CA VAL A 20 0.43 -9.51 -0.11
C VAL A 20 -0.57 -10.46 0.54
N ALA A 21 -1.68 -9.93 1.07
CA ALA A 21 -2.74 -10.76 1.63
C ALA A 21 -3.37 -11.72 0.60
N ALA A 22 -3.49 -11.30 -0.67
CA ALA A 22 -3.97 -12.16 -1.74
C ALA A 22 -3.01 -13.33 -2.01
N TRP A 23 -1.70 -13.06 -2.07
CA TRP A 23 -0.68 -14.11 -2.20
C TRP A 23 -0.68 -15.07 -1.01
N THR A 24 -0.74 -14.56 0.22
CA THR A 24 -0.81 -15.39 1.43
C THR A 24 -2.02 -16.32 1.39
N ALA A 25 -3.22 -15.80 1.09
CA ALA A 25 -4.43 -16.59 1.03
C ALA A 25 -4.37 -17.67 -0.07
N TRP A 26 -3.80 -17.34 -1.24
CA TRP A 26 -3.63 -18.31 -2.31
C TRP A 26 -2.65 -19.43 -1.94
N LEU A 27 -1.54 -19.10 -1.29
CA LEU A 27 -0.55 -20.09 -0.82
C LEU A 27 -1.12 -20.99 0.28
N GLU A 28 -1.89 -20.44 1.22
CA GLU A 28 -2.56 -21.23 2.27
C GLU A 28 -3.55 -22.24 1.66
N GLY A 29 -4.30 -21.84 0.63
CA GLY A 29 -5.25 -22.73 -0.06
C GLY A 29 -4.61 -23.72 -1.03
N SER A 30 -3.43 -23.40 -1.57
CA SER A 30 -2.71 -24.24 -2.54
C SER A 30 -1.67 -25.16 -1.88
N GLY A 31 -1.33 -24.91 -0.62
CA GLY A 31 -0.28 -25.60 0.15
C GLY A 31 -0.63 -27.00 0.66
N GLU A 32 -1.73 -27.60 0.22
CA GLU A 32 -2.09 -28.98 0.56
C GLU A 32 -1.11 -29.97 -0.08
N GLY A 33 -0.03 -30.31 0.63
CA GLY A 33 0.82 -31.48 0.30
C GLY A 33 2.34 -31.29 0.35
N GLY A 34 2.86 -30.16 0.86
CA GLY A 34 4.32 -30.00 1.05
C GLY A 34 5.15 -29.95 -0.24
N ARG A 35 4.51 -29.74 -1.39
CA ARG A 35 5.19 -29.62 -2.69
C ARG A 35 5.65 -28.17 -2.90
N PRO A 36 6.88 -27.94 -3.37
CA PRO A 36 7.33 -26.60 -3.70
C PRO A 36 6.45 -25.94 -4.77
N VAL A 37 6.07 -24.69 -4.53
CA VAL A 37 5.29 -23.85 -5.44
C VAL A 37 6.23 -22.89 -6.16
N ARG A 38 6.03 -22.67 -7.46
CA ARG A 38 6.72 -21.65 -8.24
C ARG A 38 5.70 -20.63 -8.73
N GLY A 39 5.91 -19.36 -8.42
CA GLY A 39 5.08 -18.26 -8.86
C GLY A 39 5.76 -17.41 -9.92
N VAL A 40 4.97 -16.90 -10.87
CA VAL A 40 5.38 -15.80 -11.74
C VAL A 40 4.50 -14.61 -11.40
N GLY A 41 5.12 -13.49 -11.01
CA GLY A 41 4.43 -12.26 -10.62
C GLY A 41 4.67 -11.16 -11.63
N GLU A 42 3.65 -10.81 -12.41
CA GLU A 42 3.73 -9.70 -13.36
C GLU A 42 3.16 -8.44 -12.73
N THR A 43 4.03 -7.57 -12.23
CA THR A 43 3.64 -6.26 -11.73
C THR A 43 3.52 -5.30 -12.90
N ALA A 44 2.34 -4.72 -13.11
CA ALA A 44 2.06 -3.77 -14.19
C ALA A 44 2.63 -2.36 -13.90
N TRP A 45 3.93 -2.27 -13.61
CA TRP A 45 4.61 -1.02 -13.23
C TRP A 45 4.58 0.03 -14.35
N SER A 46 4.66 -0.39 -15.62
CA SER A 46 4.54 0.48 -16.79
C SER A 46 3.12 1.04 -16.99
N GLN A 47 2.12 0.44 -16.32
CA GLN A 47 0.74 0.90 -16.29
C GLN A 47 0.41 1.70 -15.01
N ALA A 48 1.44 2.12 -14.26
CA ALA A 48 1.24 2.96 -13.08
C ALA A 48 0.49 4.24 -13.46
N ARG A 49 -0.48 4.63 -12.63
CA ARG A 49 -1.42 5.72 -12.92
C ARG A 49 -0.80 7.10 -12.68
N ASN A 50 0.14 7.14 -11.74
CA ASN A 50 0.88 8.33 -11.31
C ASN A 50 2.10 7.87 -10.49
N ALA A 51 2.94 8.84 -10.09
CA ALA A 51 4.15 8.58 -9.32
C ALA A 51 3.88 7.88 -7.97
N ALA A 52 2.80 8.24 -7.27
CA ALA A 52 2.42 7.60 -6.01
C ALA A 52 2.09 6.12 -6.19
N HIS A 53 1.32 5.78 -7.24
CA HIS A 53 1.01 4.39 -7.57
C HIS A 53 2.27 3.59 -7.90
N LEU A 54 3.18 4.16 -8.71
CA LEU A 54 4.46 3.52 -9.01
C LEU A 54 5.31 3.30 -7.73
N SER A 55 5.31 4.27 -6.82
CA SER A 55 6.03 4.17 -5.55
C SER A 55 5.52 3.03 -4.68
N GLU A 56 4.20 2.88 -4.57
CA GLU A 56 3.57 1.79 -3.80
C GLU A 56 3.71 0.41 -4.49
N LEU A 57 3.76 0.36 -5.82
CA LEU A 57 4.09 -0.88 -6.55
C LEU A 57 5.53 -1.33 -6.25
N ARG A 58 6.50 -0.40 -6.23
CA ARG A 58 7.89 -0.73 -5.85
C ARG A 58 7.99 -1.16 -4.38
N GLN A 59 7.28 -0.48 -3.48
CA GLN A 59 7.23 -0.93 -2.08
C GLN A 59 6.64 -2.34 -1.99
N HIS A 60 5.61 -2.65 -2.77
CA HIS A 60 5.01 -3.98 -2.82
C HIS A 60 6.05 -5.05 -3.20
N GLU A 61 6.87 -4.81 -4.24
CA GLU A 61 7.96 -5.73 -4.64
C GLU A 61 8.94 -5.98 -3.49
N TRP A 62 9.35 -4.94 -2.77
CA TRP A 62 10.20 -5.09 -1.60
C TRP A 62 9.52 -5.89 -0.48
N LEU A 63 8.23 -5.63 -0.21
CA LEU A 63 7.45 -6.32 0.82
C LEU A 63 7.26 -7.82 0.53
N LEU A 64 7.31 -8.26 -0.73
CA LEU A 64 7.26 -9.69 -1.07
C LEU A 64 8.45 -10.45 -0.46
N ASN A 65 9.65 -9.85 -0.45
CA ASN A 65 10.80 -10.45 0.21
C ASN A 65 10.57 -10.58 1.72
N GLN A 66 10.01 -9.54 2.34
CA GLN A 66 9.72 -9.55 3.78
C GLN A 66 8.68 -10.61 4.15
N ALA A 67 7.64 -10.75 3.33
CA ALA A 67 6.58 -11.71 3.56
C ALA A 67 7.03 -13.17 3.34
N PHE A 68 7.94 -13.40 2.38
CA PHE A 68 8.06 -14.72 1.77
C PHE A 68 9.47 -15.27 1.56
N ALA A 69 10.52 -14.46 1.69
CA ALA A 69 11.90 -14.91 1.44
C ALA A 69 12.36 -16.04 2.38
N ARG A 70 11.69 -16.25 3.52
CA ARG A 70 11.98 -17.32 4.48
C ARG A 70 11.30 -18.65 4.15
N SER A 71 10.41 -18.69 3.15
CA SER A 71 9.72 -19.92 2.76
C SER A 71 10.63 -20.79 1.90
N SER A 72 10.88 -22.03 2.31
CA SER A 72 11.52 -23.04 1.45
C SER A 72 10.55 -23.72 0.49
N ALA A 73 9.25 -23.52 0.70
CA ALA A 73 8.18 -24.12 -0.09
C ALA A 73 7.78 -23.27 -1.30
N TRP A 74 8.36 -22.07 -1.47
CA TRP A 74 7.96 -21.16 -2.53
C TRP A 74 9.13 -20.37 -3.10
N SER A 75 9.16 -20.23 -4.43
CA SER A 75 9.99 -19.24 -5.13
C SER A 75 9.16 -18.44 -6.13
N MET A 76 9.49 -17.15 -6.30
CA MET A 76 8.83 -16.25 -7.25
C MET A 76 9.82 -15.71 -8.27
N LEU A 77 9.36 -15.58 -9.51
CA LEU A 77 10.04 -14.83 -10.57
C LEU A 77 9.15 -13.64 -10.97
N CYS A 78 9.67 -12.42 -10.90
CA CYS A 78 8.98 -11.23 -11.39
C CYS A 78 9.62 -10.81 -12.72
N PRO A 79 9.04 -11.13 -13.89
CA PRO A 79 9.60 -10.76 -15.17
C PRO A 79 9.32 -9.28 -15.47
N TYR A 80 10.30 -8.61 -16.07
CA TYR A 80 10.19 -7.24 -16.56
C TYR A 80 10.75 -7.17 -17.97
N ASP A 81 10.15 -6.35 -18.81
CA ASP A 81 10.65 -6.11 -20.17
C ASP A 81 11.89 -5.20 -20.11
N ALA A 82 13.06 -5.77 -20.35
CA ALA A 82 14.33 -5.03 -20.37
C ALA A 82 14.43 -4.05 -21.54
N THR A 83 13.58 -4.18 -22.55
CA THR A 83 13.53 -3.28 -23.72
C THR A 83 12.67 -2.04 -23.48
N ASP A 84 11.99 -1.94 -22.33
CA ASP A 84 11.22 -0.76 -21.95
C ASP A 84 12.11 0.51 -21.92
N GLY A 85 11.55 1.63 -22.36
CA GLY A 85 12.24 2.91 -22.44
C GLY A 85 12.57 3.51 -21.07
N ASP A 86 11.84 3.15 -20.01
CA ASP A 86 12.10 3.66 -18.66
C ASP A 86 13.10 2.79 -17.88
N GLN A 87 14.36 2.84 -18.32
CA GLN A 87 15.48 2.16 -17.69
C GLN A 87 15.73 2.61 -16.24
N ALA A 88 15.26 3.79 -15.85
CA ALA A 88 15.39 4.28 -14.48
C ALA A 88 14.37 3.59 -13.56
N ALA A 89 13.11 3.46 -14.00
CA ALA A 89 12.10 2.69 -13.28
C ALA A 89 12.49 1.21 -13.17
N LEU A 90 13.00 0.60 -14.25
CA LEU A 90 13.47 -0.79 -14.22
C LEU A 90 14.59 -1.00 -13.20
N ARG A 91 15.61 -0.12 -13.18
CA ARG A 91 16.66 -0.14 -12.15
C ARG A 91 16.10 0.10 -10.75
N SER A 92 15.07 0.93 -10.60
CA SER A 92 14.45 1.17 -9.30
C SER A 92 13.72 -0.07 -8.77
N VAL A 93 13.05 -0.82 -9.66
CA VAL A 93 12.35 -2.06 -9.31
C VAL A 93 13.34 -3.21 -9.07
N SER A 94 14.41 -3.32 -9.87
CA SER A 94 15.40 -4.40 -9.75
C SER A 94 16.05 -4.43 -8.36
N ARG A 95 16.21 -3.27 -7.71
CA ARG A 95 16.71 -3.13 -6.33
C ARG A 95 15.81 -3.80 -5.28
N CYS A 96 14.59 -4.17 -5.62
CA CYS A 96 13.70 -4.95 -4.75
C CYS A 96 13.94 -6.47 -4.90
N HIS A 97 14.84 -6.91 -5.77
CA HIS A 97 15.08 -8.33 -6.06
C HIS A 97 16.51 -8.74 -5.67
N PRO A 98 16.69 -9.78 -4.84
CA PRO A 98 18.02 -10.22 -4.39
C PRO A 98 18.82 -10.95 -5.47
N LEU A 99 18.13 -11.52 -6.46
CA LEU A 99 18.71 -12.22 -7.60
C LEU A 99 18.15 -11.62 -8.89
N ILE A 100 19.02 -11.42 -9.88
CA ILE A 100 18.62 -11.09 -11.25
C ILE A 100 18.73 -12.37 -12.10
N HIS A 101 17.68 -12.65 -12.86
CA HIS A 101 17.66 -13.75 -13.82
C HIS A 101 17.82 -13.21 -15.25
N GLU A 102 18.93 -13.53 -15.90
CA GLU A 102 19.22 -13.12 -17.28
C GLU A 102 19.95 -14.27 -18.01
N ASP A 103 19.60 -14.50 -19.28
CA ASP A 103 20.17 -15.57 -20.12
C ASP A 103 20.24 -16.96 -19.45
N GLY A 104 19.21 -17.29 -18.68
CA GLY A 104 19.09 -18.58 -17.98
C GLY A 104 19.97 -18.71 -16.72
N ARG A 105 20.61 -17.63 -16.26
CA ARG A 105 21.47 -17.60 -15.08
C ARG A 105 20.91 -16.68 -14.01
N ASN A 106 21.06 -17.08 -12.74
CA ASN A 106 20.78 -16.24 -11.59
C ASN A 106 22.08 -15.61 -11.08
N THR A 107 22.12 -14.30 -10.94
CA THR A 107 23.24 -13.56 -10.35
C THR A 107 22.77 -12.77 -9.13
N PRO A 108 23.53 -12.76 -8.02
CA PRO A 108 23.25 -11.87 -6.90
C PRO A 108 23.20 -10.40 -7.34
N ASN A 109 22.21 -9.66 -6.86
CA ASN A 109 22.06 -8.25 -7.13
C ASN A 109 22.80 -7.43 -6.06
N SER A 110 23.89 -6.75 -6.45
CA SER A 110 24.66 -5.89 -5.54
C SER A 110 23.89 -4.65 -5.07
N ASP A 111 22.87 -4.23 -5.83
CA ASP A 111 22.08 -3.03 -5.56
C ASP A 111 20.79 -3.35 -4.78
N PHE A 112 20.61 -4.62 -4.38
CA PHE A 112 19.46 -5.07 -3.60
C PHE A 112 19.31 -4.27 -2.30
N LEU A 113 18.11 -3.74 -2.09
CA LEU A 113 17.68 -3.12 -0.85
C LEU A 113 17.42 -4.22 0.18
N ASP A 114 18.51 -4.64 0.84
CA ASP A 114 18.50 -5.59 1.95
C ASP A 114 17.71 -5.07 3.18
N ALA A 115 17.69 -5.84 4.26
CA ALA A 115 16.85 -5.73 5.46
C ALA A 115 17.01 -4.44 6.33
N GLY A 116 17.34 -3.30 5.73
CA GLY A 116 17.17 -1.97 6.30
C GLY A 116 15.76 -1.40 6.03
N PRO A 117 15.46 -0.21 6.59
CA PRO A 117 14.21 0.48 6.27
C PRO A 117 14.15 0.79 4.79
N TYR A 118 13.01 0.48 4.16
CA TYR A 118 12.79 0.81 2.75
C TYR A 118 12.93 2.34 2.55
N PRO A 119 13.72 2.80 1.56
CA PRO A 119 13.97 4.22 1.34
C PRO A 119 12.76 4.86 0.67
N PHE A 120 11.78 5.23 1.48
CA PHE A 120 10.57 5.86 0.99
C PHE A 120 10.85 7.20 0.32
N GLU A 121 10.14 7.48 -0.76
CA GLU A 121 10.07 8.82 -1.32
C GLU A 121 9.33 9.76 -0.36
N VAL A 122 9.82 11.00 -0.28
CA VAL A 122 9.17 12.06 0.47
C VAL A 122 7.82 12.36 -0.18
N LEU A 123 6.76 12.32 0.61
CA LEU A 123 5.43 12.69 0.12
C LEU A 123 5.42 14.18 -0.24
N PRO A 124 4.96 14.54 -1.47
CA PRO A 124 4.84 15.94 -1.85
C PRO A 124 3.88 16.68 -0.93
N ALA A 125 4.12 17.97 -0.70
CA ALA A 125 3.18 18.82 0.04
C ALA A 125 1.80 18.86 -0.65
N PRO A 126 0.70 19.09 0.11
CA PRO A 126 -0.61 19.28 -0.51
C PRO A 126 -0.59 20.48 -1.47
N CYS A 127 -1.32 20.40 -2.57
CA CYS A 127 -1.52 21.55 -3.45
C CYS A 127 -2.65 22.46 -2.94
N ASP A 128 -2.59 23.74 -3.29
CA ASP A 128 -3.65 24.68 -2.97
C ASP A 128 -4.87 24.53 -3.90
N PRO A 129 -6.10 24.73 -3.39
CA PRO A 129 -6.44 24.91 -1.98
C PRO A 129 -6.48 23.58 -1.22
N TYR A 130 -5.94 23.57 0.00
CA TYR A 130 -6.11 22.46 0.94
C TYR A 130 -6.76 22.93 2.23
N GLN A 131 -7.36 22.00 2.97
CA GLN A 131 -7.91 22.24 4.30
C GLN A 131 -7.08 21.49 5.34
N GLU A 132 -6.87 22.09 6.51
CA GLU A 132 -6.11 21.48 7.61
C GLU A 132 -6.89 21.62 8.92
N VAL A 133 -6.98 20.51 9.67
CA VAL A 133 -7.67 20.47 10.97
C VAL A 133 -6.90 19.56 11.92
N SER A 134 -6.60 20.04 13.13
CA SER A 134 -6.09 19.21 14.21
C SER A 134 -7.24 18.52 14.95
N TYR A 135 -7.01 17.30 15.43
CA TYR A 135 -8.03 16.49 16.11
C TYR A 135 -7.47 15.71 17.29
N THR A 136 -8.35 15.39 18.24
CA THR A 136 -8.09 14.58 19.44
C THR A 136 -9.21 13.56 19.66
N HIS A 137 -9.23 12.87 20.81
CA HIS A 137 -10.19 11.80 21.11
C HIS A 137 -11.67 12.18 20.94
N GLY A 138 -12.06 13.43 21.22
CA GLY A 138 -13.44 13.91 21.11
C GLY A 138 -13.89 14.23 19.67
N ASP A 139 -12.95 14.27 18.72
CA ASP A 139 -13.16 14.92 17.42
C ASP A 139 -13.42 13.91 16.28
N LEU A 140 -13.42 12.59 16.56
CA LEU A 140 -13.56 11.55 15.54
C LEU A 140 -14.82 11.72 14.67
N ALA A 141 -15.94 12.12 15.27
CA ALA A 141 -17.17 12.39 14.52
C ALA A 141 -17.01 13.62 13.62
N ALA A 142 -16.32 14.66 14.08
CA ALA A 142 -16.06 15.87 13.30
C ALA A 142 -15.08 15.59 12.14
N VAL A 143 -14.02 14.83 12.38
CA VAL A 143 -13.08 14.35 11.35
C VAL A 143 -13.83 13.60 10.25
N ARG A 144 -14.68 12.63 10.64
CA ARG A 144 -15.49 11.86 9.69
C ARG A 144 -16.40 12.74 8.84
N SER A 145 -17.14 13.65 9.47
CA SER A 145 -18.03 14.59 8.77
C SER A 145 -17.25 15.52 7.84
N LYS A 146 -16.08 16.00 8.27
CA LYS A 146 -15.21 16.87 7.48
C LYS A 146 -14.70 16.18 6.22
N VAL A 147 -14.19 14.96 6.37
CA VAL A 147 -13.71 14.14 5.24
C VAL A 147 -14.84 13.87 4.26
N ALA A 148 -16.02 13.47 4.73
CA ALA A 148 -17.16 13.21 3.87
C ALA A 148 -17.60 14.47 3.09
N GLN A 149 -17.65 15.63 3.76
CA GLN A 149 -17.98 16.90 3.11
C GLN A 149 -16.95 17.26 2.04
N CYS A 150 -15.66 17.27 2.36
CA CYS A 150 -14.60 17.60 1.40
C CYS A 150 -14.57 16.62 0.22
N ALA A 151 -14.80 15.33 0.46
CA ALA A 151 -14.88 14.32 -0.60
C ALA A 151 -16.08 14.56 -1.52
N SER A 152 -17.23 14.92 -0.94
CA SER A 152 -18.42 15.29 -1.71
C SER A 152 -18.19 16.54 -2.56
N ASP A 153 -17.57 17.56 -1.99
CA ASP A 153 -17.23 18.80 -2.71
C ASP A 153 -16.24 18.54 -3.86
N ALA A 154 -15.32 17.59 -3.66
CA ALA A 154 -14.38 17.14 -4.68
C ALA A 154 -14.99 16.19 -5.74
N GLY A 155 -16.25 15.78 -5.59
CA GLY A 155 -16.94 14.93 -6.56
C GLY A 155 -16.75 13.42 -6.39
N VAL A 156 -16.22 12.96 -5.26
CA VAL A 156 -16.17 11.52 -4.92
C VAL A 156 -17.59 10.96 -4.84
N SER A 157 -17.84 9.77 -5.38
CA SER A 157 -19.18 9.18 -5.37
C SER A 157 -19.68 8.87 -3.96
N GLN A 158 -20.99 8.88 -3.72
CA GLN A 158 -21.57 8.65 -2.39
C GLN A 158 -21.16 7.30 -1.78
N GLU A 159 -21.04 6.25 -2.59
CA GLU A 159 -20.54 4.94 -2.15
C GLU A 159 -19.09 5.04 -1.64
N GLN A 160 -18.24 5.72 -2.40
CA GLN A 160 -16.83 5.91 -2.06
C GLN A 160 -16.64 6.85 -0.87
N GLN A 161 -17.50 7.85 -0.69
CA GLN A 161 -17.52 8.71 0.50
C GLN A 161 -17.76 7.89 1.78
N ALA A 162 -18.69 6.93 1.76
CA ALA A 162 -18.96 6.07 2.91
C ALA A 162 -17.76 5.17 3.26
N LYS A 163 -17.10 4.60 2.25
CA LYS A 163 -15.87 3.80 2.42
C LYS A 163 -14.73 4.65 2.98
N LEU A 164 -14.51 5.83 2.41
CA LEU A 164 -13.49 6.77 2.87
C LEU A 164 -13.76 7.22 4.31
N ALA A 165 -15.01 7.50 4.68
CA ALA A 165 -15.36 7.89 6.05
C ALA A 165 -14.98 6.82 7.09
N VAL A 166 -15.14 5.54 6.76
CA VAL A 166 -14.68 4.43 7.60
C VAL A 166 -13.15 4.41 7.67
N ALA A 167 -12.47 4.43 6.53
CA ALA A 167 -11.00 4.42 6.49
C ALA A 167 -10.40 5.60 7.27
N ALA A 168 -10.90 6.82 7.04
CA ALA A 168 -10.49 8.04 7.75
C ALA A 168 -10.70 7.93 9.27
N THR A 169 -11.82 7.36 9.72
CA THR A 169 -12.08 7.16 11.15
C THR A 169 -11.10 6.18 11.77
N GLU A 170 -10.77 5.09 11.07
CA GLU A 170 -9.78 4.11 11.51
C GLU A 170 -8.37 4.72 11.61
N ILE A 171 -7.95 5.50 10.60
CA ILE A 171 -6.65 6.18 10.61
C ILE A 171 -6.58 7.22 11.73
N ALA A 172 -7.60 8.08 11.86
CA ALA A 172 -7.65 9.06 12.95
C ALA A 172 -7.64 8.40 14.34
N THR A 173 -8.34 7.27 14.48
CA THR A 173 -8.33 6.47 15.73
C THR A 173 -6.93 5.92 16.02
N ASN A 174 -6.22 5.45 14.99
CA ASN A 174 -4.83 5.00 15.14
C ASN A 174 -3.91 6.14 15.58
N SER A 175 -4.04 7.34 14.99
CA SER A 175 -3.27 8.52 15.42
C SER A 175 -3.51 8.88 16.89
N ILE A 176 -4.76 8.81 17.36
CA ILE A 176 -5.05 9.09 18.76
C ILE A 176 -4.48 8.01 19.68
N ARG A 177 -4.63 6.73 19.31
CA ARG A 177 -4.21 5.59 20.16
C ARG A 177 -2.70 5.37 20.18
N HIS A 178 -2.05 5.55 19.04
CA HIS A 178 -0.65 5.16 18.81
C HIS A 178 0.24 6.36 18.46
N GLY A 179 -0.36 7.49 18.06
CA GLY A 179 0.33 8.69 17.57
C GLY A 179 0.48 9.82 18.59
N GLY A 180 0.26 9.54 19.89
CA GLY A 180 0.43 10.52 20.96
C GLY A 180 -0.82 11.28 21.36
N GLY A 181 -2.02 10.76 21.05
CA GLY A 181 -3.29 11.32 21.54
C GLY A 181 -3.97 12.33 20.62
N SER A 182 -3.32 12.72 19.52
CA SER A 182 -3.83 13.71 18.56
C SER A 182 -3.25 13.47 17.16
N GLY A 183 -3.77 14.19 16.17
CA GLY A 183 -3.20 14.23 14.83
C GLY A 183 -3.68 15.44 14.03
N THR A 184 -3.16 15.56 12.82
CA THR A 184 -3.54 16.60 11.86
C THR A 184 -4.09 15.93 10.61
N LEU A 185 -5.30 16.33 10.20
CA LEU A 185 -5.93 15.96 8.95
C LEU A 185 -5.69 17.08 7.93
N ARG A 186 -5.22 16.72 6.73
CA ARG A 186 -5.20 17.57 5.54
C ARG A 186 -6.05 16.96 4.44
N THR A 187 -6.82 17.77 3.72
CA THR A 187 -7.59 17.33 2.56
C THR A 187 -7.42 18.26 1.37
N TRP A 188 -7.26 17.69 0.18
CA TRP A 188 -7.17 18.42 -1.09
C TRP A 188 -7.58 17.52 -2.25
N ALA A 189 -7.79 18.12 -3.41
CA ALA A 189 -8.04 17.40 -4.66
C ALA A 189 -6.92 17.72 -5.66
N GLN A 190 -6.43 16.71 -6.37
CA GLN A 190 -5.37 16.84 -7.36
C GLN A 190 -5.56 15.78 -8.44
N ASP A 191 -5.46 16.16 -9.73
CA ASP A 191 -5.41 15.24 -10.86
C ASP A 191 -6.51 14.15 -10.85
N SER A 192 -7.76 14.56 -10.60
CA SER A 192 -8.92 13.66 -10.45
C SER A 192 -8.81 12.65 -9.30
N VAL A 193 -8.07 12.99 -8.25
CA VAL A 193 -7.97 12.23 -7.01
C VAL A 193 -8.28 13.15 -5.84
N PHE A 194 -9.11 12.69 -4.91
CA PHE A 194 -9.30 13.31 -3.62
C PHE A 194 -8.38 12.66 -2.59
N LEU A 195 -7.62 13.48 -1.85
CA LEU A 195 -6.62 13.02 -0.91
C LEU A 195 -6.99 13.41 0.52
N CYS A 196 -6.80 12.47 1.46
CA CYS A 196 -6.84 12.71 2.89
C CYS A 196 -5.51 12.27 3.51
N GLU A 197 -4.78 13.20 4.10
CA GLU A 197 -3.53 12.93 4.79
C GLU A 197 -3.70 13.10 6.29
N PHE A 198 -3.29 12.08 7.03
CA PHE A 198 -3.26 12.08 8.49
C PHE A 198 -1.81 12.07 8.93
N ARG A 199 -1.47 12.97 9.87
CA ARG A 199 -0.14 13.06 10.47
C ARG A 199 -0.23 12.94 11.99
N ASP A 200 0.68 12.18 12.57
CA ASP A 200 0.82 12.04 14.02
C ASP A 200 2.27 11.74 14.43
N ALA A 201 2.55 11.78 15.73
CA ALA A 201 3.90 11.58 16.27
C ALA A 201 4.24 10.10 16.51
N GLY A 202 3.39 9.16 16.08
CA GLY A 202 3.57 7.73 16.28
C GLY A 202 4.57 7.13 15.29
N TYR A 203 5.00 5.91 15.58
CA TYR A 203 5.90 5.16 14.72
C TYR A 203 5.41 3.73 14.51
N ILE A 204 5.35 3.31 13.25
CA ILE A 204 4.98 1.95 12.82
C ILE A 204 6.27 1.22 12.46
N ALA A 205 6.77 0.41 13.39
CA ALA A 205 8.02 -0.34 13.20
C ALA A 205 7.87 -1.54 12.25
N ASP A 206 6.66 -2.10 12.14
CA ASP A 206 6.41 -3.25 11.27
C ASP A 206 6.07 -2.78 9.84
N PRO A 207 6.94 -3.04 8.83
CA PRO A 207 6.64 -2.68 7.44
C PRO A 207 5.45 -3.45 6.86
N MET A 208 5.07 -4.59 7.46
CA MET A 208 3.92 -5.41 7.05
C MET A 208 2.60 -4.94 7.67
N ALA A 209 2.61 -3.90 8.52
CA ALA A 209 1.41 -3.38 9.16
C ALA A 209 0.33 -3.00 8.12
N GLY A 210 -0.85 -3.60 8.25
CA GLY A 210 -1.97 -3.38 7.33
C GLY A 210 -1.91 -4.16 6.01
N ARG A 211 -0.80 -4.87 5.71
CA ARG A 211 -0.61 -5.63 4.47
C ARG A 211 -1.09 -7.09 4.58
N ILE A 212 -1.30 -7.58 5.81
CA ILE A 212 -1.78 -8.93 6.10
C ILE A 212 -3.22 -8.88 6.61
N ARG A 213 -4.04 -9.86 6.21
CA ARG A 213 -5.42 -9.98 6.67
C ARG A 213 -5.47 -10.24 8.18
N PRO A 214 -6.12 -9.37 8.98
CA PRO A 214 -6.29 -9.61 10.40
C PRO A 214 -7.12 -10.88 10.65
N SER A 215 -6.80 -11.62 11.71
CA SER A 215 -7.61 -12.78 12.09
C SER A 215 -9.01 -12.35 12.56
N ALA A 216 -10.03 -13.18 12.32
CA ALA A 216 -11.40 -12.88 12.74
C ALA A 216 -11.54 -12.65 14.26
N ARG A 217 -10.67 -13.29 15.06
CA ARG A 217 -10.62 -13.20 16.53
C ARG A 217 -9.77 -12.04 17.06
N GLN A 218 -9.05 -11.32 16.18
CA GLN A 218 -8.17 -10.22 16.60
C GLN A 218 -8.98 -9.04 17.14
N LEU A 219 -8.74 -8.65 18.39
CA LEU A 219 -9.34 -7.48 19.04
C LEU A 219 -8.50 -6.24 18.70
N GLY A 220 -8.82 -5.56 17.60
CA GLY A 220 -8.13 -4.33 17.16
C GLY A 220 -7.07 -4.54 16.08
N GLY A 221 -6.36 -3.47 15.70
CA GLY A 221 -5.29 -3.51 14.68
C GLY A 221 -5.77 -3.78 13.25
N ARG A 222 -7.05 -3.51 12.96
CA ARG A 222 -7.63 -3.73 11.62
C ARG A 222 -7.62 -2.48 10.75
N GLY A 223 -7.43 -1.30 11.34
CA GLY A 223 -7.64 -0.03 10.67
C GLY A 223 -6.79 0.19 9.42
N LEU A 224 -5.49 -0.09 9.48
CA LEU A 224 -4.60 0.04 8.31
C LEU A 224 -4.98 -0.94 7.19
N TRP A 225 -5.34 -2.18 7.55
CA TRP A 225 -5.79 -3.16 6.57
C TRP A 225 -7.11 -2.75 5.92
N LEU A 226 -8.07 -2.24 6.71
CA LEU A 226 -9.34 -1.71 6.22
C LEU A 226 -9.12 -0.52 5.28
N ALA A 227 -8.20 0.39 5.61
CA ALA A 227 -7.87 1.51 4.74
C ALA A 227 -7.43 1.03 3.34
N HIS A 228 -6.56 0.02 3.28
CA HIS A 228 -6.17 -0.58 1.99
C HIS A 228 -7.37 -1.20 1.26
N GLN A 229 -8.33 -1.82 1.94
CA GLN A 229 -9.51 -2.41 1.29
C GLN A 229 -10.52 -1.36 0.78
N LEU A 230 -10.56 -0.19 1.41
CA LEU A 230 -11.61 0.82 1.20
C LEU A 230 -11.18 1.97 0.29
N CYS A 231 -9.87 2.24 0.17
CA CYS A 231 -9.34 3.32 -0.66
C CYS A 231 -8.66 2.79 -1.94
N ASP A 232 -8.59 3.62 -2.97
CA ASP A 232 -8.00 3.28 -4.27
C ASP A 232 -6.47 3.21 -4.21
N LEU A 233 -5.86 4.00 -3.33
CA LEU A 233 -4.45 3.91 -2.96
C LEU A 233 -4.28 4.35 -1.50
N VAL A 234 -3.29 3.78 -0.80
CA VAL A 234 -2.89 4.22 0.54
C VAL A 234 -1.37 4.27 0.58
N GLU A 235 -0.82 5.43 0.92
CA GLU A 235 0.61 5.60 1.18
C GLU A 235 0.83 5.69 2.70
N ILE A 236 1.80 4.94 3.22
CA ILE A 236 2.20 5.00 4.63
C ILE A 236 3.69 5.33 4.69
N ARG A 237 4.03 6.41 5.39
CA ARG A 237 5.40 6.81 5.68
C ARG A 237 5.54 6.96 7.18
N SER A 238 6.42 6.19 7.79
CA SER A 238 6.60 6.21 9.23
C SER A 238 8.07 6.11 9.58
N THR A 239 8.57 7.06 10.35
CA THR A 239 9.95 7.06 10.86
C THR A 239 9.95 7.49 12.33
N PRO A 240 10.92 7.04 13.14
CA PRO A 240 11.04 7.49 14.52
C PRO A 240 11.17 9.02 14.66
N GLU A 241 11.77 9.68 13.67
CA GLU A 241 12.08 11.12 13.71
C GLU A 241 10.93 12.01 13.22
N GLN A 242 10.17 11.57 12.21
CA GLN A 242 9.11 12.38 11.58
C GLN A 242 7.69 11.96 11.98
N GLY A 243 7.56 10.87 12.73
CA GLY A 243 6.27 10.29 13.08
C GLY A 243 5.66 9.52 11.91
N THR A 244 4.32 9.45 11.86
CA THR A 244 3.56 8.70 10.86
C THR A 244 2.73 9.64 10.01
N THR A 245 2.83 9.46 8.69
CA THR A 245 1.94 10.07 7.70
C THR A 245 1.22 8.95 6.94
N VAL A 246 -0.11 8.98 6.94
CA VAL A 246 -0.95 8.09 6.13
C VAL A 246 -1.74 8.93 5.15
N ARG A 247 -1.63 8.64 3.86
CA ARG A 247 -2.37 9.32 2.80
C ARG A 247 -3.32 8.37 2.11
N LEU A 248 -4.60 8.71 2.10
CA LEU A 248 -5.68 7.98 1.47
C LEU A 248 -6.05 8.66 0.16
N HIS A 249 -6.21 7.88 -0.90
CA HIS A 249 -6.61 8.36 -2.23
C HIS A 249 -7.96 7.77 -2.60
N MET A 250 -8.86 8.63 -3.08
CA MET A 250 -10.10 8.25 -3.74
C MET A 250 -10.12 8.82 -5.14
N ASP A 251 -10.32 7.99 -6.14
CA ASP A 251 -10.47 8.43 -7.51
C ASP A 251 -11.79 9.22 -7.64
N VAL A 252 -11.70 10.40 -8.23
CA VAL A 252 -12.85 11.23 -8.62
C VAL A 252 -13.13 10.88 -10.08
N GLN A 253 -14.28 10.25 -10.34
CA GLN A 253 -14.68 9.97 -11.72
C GLN A 253 -14.81 11.29 -12.47
N ALA A 254 -14.18 11.36 -13.65
CA ALA A 254 -14.44 12.45 -14.59
C ALA A 254 -15.95 12.43 -14.91
N ARG A 255 -16.62 13.56 -14.67
CA ARG A 255 -18.02 13.75 -15.05
C ARG A 255 -18.19 13.72 -16.56
#